data_AF-A0A7Y2SNT8-F1
#
_entry.id   AF-A0A7Y2SNT8-F1
#
_cell.length_a   1.000
_cell.length_b   1.000
_cell.length_c   1.000
_cell.angle_alpha   90.00
_cell.angle_beta   90.00
_cell.angle_gamma   90.00
#
_symmetry.space_group_name_H-M   'P 1'
#
loop_
_entity.id
_entity.type
_entity.pdbx_description
1 polymer ?
#
loop_
_entity_poly.entity_id
_entity_poly.type
_entity_poly.pdbx_seq_one_letter_code
_entity_poly.pdbx_strand_id
1 'polypeptide(L)'
;MIWEHSTQLDRNRAGIYYLRNTSNDTIYIGSTTRTFEIRWLEHLERLTDGTHHNKGMQADYNAGHLFACGILCILTTPDLVERVEKCLIVYYKDGHHLYNVLGVSLPFDYYKRKN
;
A
#
# COMPACT_ATOMS: atom_id res chain seq x y z
N MET A 1 7.36 -8.62 -17.03
CA MET A 1 6.68 -9.83 -16.52
C MET A 1 6.61 -9.67 -15.01
N ILE A 2 5.50 -9.12 -14.50
CA ILE A 2 5.26 -8.93 -13.07
C ILE A 2 4.44 -10.14 -12.62
N TRP A 3 4.96 -10.88 -11.66
CA TRP A 3 4.46 -12.19 -11.24
C TRP A 3 3.14 -12.06 -10.47
N GLU A 4 2.03 -12.46 -11.09
CA GLU A 4 0.76 -12.71 -10.41
C GLU A 4 0.79 -14.11 -9.74
N HIS A 5 1.59 -14.27 -8.69
CA HIS A 5 1.53 -15.49 -7.87
C HIS A 5 1.40 -15.10 -6.40
N SER A 6 0.21 -14.64 -6.03
CA SER A 6 -0.20 -14.55 -4.63
C SER A 6 -0.70 -15.93 -4.19
N THR A 7 0.20 -16.78 -3.67
CA THR A 7 -0.25 -17.98 -2.96
C THR A 7 -0.76 -17.59 -1.57
N GLN A 8 -1.67 -18.37 -0.97
CA GLN A 8 -2.16 -18.13 0.39
C GLN A 8 -1.03 -18.07 1.44
N LEU A 9 0.11 -18.75 1.18
CA LEU A 9 1.31 -18.73 2.02
C LEU A 9 1.97 -17.36 2.10
N ASP A 10 1.87 -16.55 1.05
CA ASP A 10 2.56 -15.26 0.99
C ASP A 10 1.83 -14.17 1.77
N ARG A 11 0.50 -14.30 1.97
CA ARG A 11 -0.32 -13.32 2.71
C ARG A 11 0.07 -13.17 4.18
N ASN A 12 0.64 -14.23 4.76
CA ASN A 12 1.15 -14.28 6.14
C ASN A 12 2.57 -13.70 6.29
N ARG A 13 3.14 -13.15 5.22
CA ARG A 13 4.48 -12.55 5.22
C ARG A 13 4.40 -11.02 5.22
N ALA A 14 5.57 -10.39 5.36
CA ALA A 14 5.74 -8.94 5.40
C ALA A 14 6.49 -8.43 4.16
N GLY A 15 6.41 -7.13 3.89
CA GLY A 15 7.14 -6.50 2.79
C GLY A 15 6.34 -5.39 2.11
N ILE A 16 6.49 -5.28 0.80
CA ILE A 16 5.85 -4.27 -0.04
C ILE A 16 4.68 -4.87 -0.80
N TYR A 17 3.56 -4.15 -0.81
CA TYR A 17 2.33 -4.53 -1.50
C TYR A 17 1.77 -3.34 -2.27
N TYR A 18 0.73 -3.61 -3.05
CA TYR A 18 -0.10 -2.59 -3.65
C TYR A 18 -1.59 -2.80 -3.35
N LEU A 19 -2.35 -1.70 -3.44
CA LEU A 19 -3.80 -1.69 -3.63
C LEU A 19 -4.07 -0.94 -4.92
N ARG A 20 -4.70 -1.59 -5.89
CA ARG A 20 -5.07 -1.02 -7.19
C ARG A 20 -6.56 -0.79 -7.22
N ASN A 21 -6.99 0.44 -7.48
CA ASN A 21 -8.38 0.74 -7.77
C ASN A 21 -8.79 0.05 -9.08
N THR A 22 -9.80 -0.82 -9.02
CA THR A 22 -10.24 -1.62 -10.17
C THR A 22 -11.00 -0.83 -11.22
N SER A 23 -11.44 0.39 -10.91
CA SER A 23 -12.20 1.26 -11.81
C SER A 23 -11.32 2.18 -12.65
N ASN A 24 -10.16 2.60 -12.14
CA ASN A 24 -9.29 3.59 -12.79
C ASN A 24 -7.80 3.25 -12.79
N ASP A 25 -7.43 2.04 -12.33
CA ASP A 25 -6.07 1.53 -12.24
C ASP A 25 -5.10 2.37 -11.39
N THR A 26 -5.58 3.34 -10.61
CA THR A 26 -4.71 4.11 -9.69
C THR A 26 -4.17 3.20 -8.60
N ILE A 27 -2.87 3.29 -8.34
CA ILE A 27 -2.16 2.36 -7.45
C ILE A 27 -1.74 3.06 -6.16
N TYR A 28 -1.96 2.40 -5.03
CA TYR A 28 -1.32 2.71 -3.76
C TYR A 28 -0.26 1.65 -3.50
N ILE A 29 0.98 2.07 -3.26
CA ILE A 29 2.08 1.22 -2.82
C ILE A 29 2.27 1.43 -1.32
N GLY A 30 2.37 0.36 -0.57
CA GLY A 30 2.59 0.44 0.87
C GLY A 30 3.49 -0.68 1.37
N SER A 31 3.90 -0.56 2.63
CA SER A 31 4.72 -1.53 3.32
C SER A 31 4.09 -2.02 4.63
N THR A 32 4.55 -3.17 5.12
CA THR A 32 4.19 -3.74 6.43
C THR A 32 5.32 -4.60 6.97
N THR A 33 5.54 -4.57 8.28
CA THR A 33 6.45 -5.48 9.01
C THR A 33 5.69 -6.56 9.79
N ARG A 34 4.35 -6.59 9.71
CA ARG A 34 3.49 -7.60 10.35
C ARG A 34 3.16 -8.70 9.33
N THR A 35 1.96 -8.67 8.77
CA THR A 35 1.60 -9.49 7.61
C THR A 35 0.85 -8.63 6.60
N PHE A 36 0.85 -9.05 5.33
CA PHE A 36 0.05 -8.41 4.29
C PHE A 36 -1.44 -8.49 4.60
N GLU A 37 -1.92 -9.66 5.04
CA GLU A 37 -3.33 -9.87 5.37
C GLU A 37 -3.82 -8.89 6.44
N ILE A 38 -3.11 -8.77 7.56
CA ILE A 38 -3.46 -7.84 8.63
C ILE A 38 -3.49 -6.40 8.08
N ARG A 39 -2.48 -6.02 7.28
CA ARG A 39 -2.40 -4.66 6.76
C ARG A 39 -3.53 -4.35 5.77
N TRP A 40 -3.91 -5.30 4.91
CA TRP A 40 -5.02 -5.14 3.99
C TRP A 40 -6.36 -5.03 4.70
N LEU A 41 -6.59 -5.83 5.76
CA LEU A 41 -7.79 -5.72 6.59
C LEU A 41 -7.90 -4.34 7.27
N GLU A 42 -6.79 -3.79 7.78
CA GLU A 42 -6.79 -2.44 8.35
C GLU A 42 -7.07 -1.35 7.31
N HIS A 43 -6.61 -1.52 6.07
CA HIS A 43 -6.97 -0.62 4.98
C HIS A 43 -8.48 -0.65 4.74
N LEU A 44 -9.06 -1.85 4.65
CA LEU A 44 -10.49 -2.03 4.45
C LEU A 44 -11.33 -1.46 5.61
N GLU A 45 -10.94 -1.73 6.85
CA GLU A 45 -11.59 -1.20 8.05
C GLU A 45 -11.59 0.32 8.03
N ARG A 46 -10.43 0.95 7.84
CA ARG A 46 -10.32 2.42 7.78
C ARG A 46 -11.10 3.04 6.62
N LEU A 47 -11.13 2.38 5.46
CA LEU A 47 -11.93 2.84 4.32
C LEU A 47 -13.42 2.75 4.63
N THR A 48 -13.86 1.67 5.25
CA THR A 48 -15.25 1.44 5.67
C THR A 48 -15.68 2.48 6.71
N ASP A 49 -14.80 2.79 7.66
CA ASP A 49 -15.06 3.76 8.72
C ASP A 49 -14.88 5.22 8.29
N GLY A 50 -14.44 5.48 7.05
CA GLY A 50 -14.19 6.84 6.55
C GLY A 50 -12.91 7.49 7.11
N THR A 51 -12.06 6.73 7.80
CA THR A 51 -10.89 7.22 8.54
C THR A 51 -9.56 6.97 7.82
N HIS A 52 -9.59 6.52 6.56
CA HIS A 52 -8.38 6.24 5.81
C HIS A 52 -7.51 7.50 5.63
N HIS A 53 -6.19 7.35 5.82
CA HIS A 53 -5.25 8.47 5.78
C HIS A 53 -5.09 9.03 4.36
N ASN A 54 -5.17 8.18 3.34
CA ASN A 54 -5.17 8.62 1.95
C ASN A 54 -6.59 9.07 1.55
N LYS A 55 -6.78 10.38 1.40
CA LYS A 55 -8.07 10.98 1.06
C LYS A 55 -8.53 10.66 -0.37
N GLY A 56 -7.61 10.44 -1.31
CA GLY A 56 -7.95 9.99 -2.66
C GLY A 56 -8.57 8.61 -2.64
N MET A 57 -7.92 7.66 -1.97
CA MET A 57 -8.47 6.30 -1.79
C MET A 57 -9.81 6.32 -1.05
N GLN A 58 -9.94 7.16 -0.01
CA GLN A 58 -11.20 7.29 0.73
C GLN A 58 -12.33 7.81 -0.16
N ALA A 59 -12.07 8.84 -0.96
CA ALA A 59 -13.04 9.40 -1.88
C ALA A 59 -13.48 8.38 -2.94
N ASP A 60 -12.52 7.64 -3.49
CA ASP A 60 -12.79 6.57 -4.46
C ASP A 60 -13.59 5.42 -3.84
N TYR A 61 -13.26 5.00 -2.62
CA TYR A 61 -14.03 3.98 -1.91
C TYR A 61 -15.47 4.45 -1.63
N ASN A 62 -15.65 5.70 -1.19
CA ASN A 62 -16.98 6.30 -0.98
C ASN A 62 -17.79 6.38 -2.29
N ALA A 63 -17.11 6.51 -3.44
CA ALA A 63 -17.74 6.47 -4.76
C ALA A 63 -18.08 5.04 -5.23
N GLY A 64 -17.79 4.02 -4.43
CA GLY A 64 -18.07 2.62 -4.73
C GLY A 64 -16.96 1.90 -5.50
N HIS A 65 -15.76 2.49 -5.61
CA HIS A 65 -14.63 1.81 -6.24
C HIS A 65 -14.12 0.66 -5.36
N LEU A 66 -13.78 -0.46 -6.01
CA LEU A 66 -13.18 -1.62 -5.36
C LEU A 66 -11.66 -1.60 -5.52
N PHE A 67 -10.98 -2.29 -4.62
CA PHE A 67 -9.52 -2.36 -4.61
C PHE A 67 -9.04 -3.82 -4.68
N ALA A 68 -8.20 -4.11 -5.67
CA ALA A 68 -7.45 -5.36 -5.75
C ALA A 68 -6.11 -5.19 -5.03
N CYS A 69 -5.76 -6.14 -4.16
CA CYS A 69 -4.48 -6.14 -3.45
C CYS A 69 -3.50 -7.16 -4.06
N GLY A 70 -2.21 -6.88 -3.96
CA GLY A 70 -1.16 -7.80 -4.39
C GLY A 70 0.18 -7.52 -3.74
N ILE A 71 1.07 -8.51 -3.79
CA ILE A 71 2.41 -8.45 -3.17
C ILE A 71 3.43 -8.07 -4.24
N LEU A 72 4.28 -7.08 -3.96
CA LEU A 72 5.39 -6.69 -4.84
C LEU A 72 6.70 -7.31 -4.40
N CYS A 73 6.95 -7.37 -3.10
CA CYS A 73 8.20 -7.90 -2.57
C CYS A 73 8.00 -8.39 -1.14
N ILE A 74 8.62 -9.51 -0.79
CA ILE A 74 8.62 -10.03 0.57
C ILE A 74 9.91 -9.63 1.25
N LEU A 75 9.81 -8.79 2.28
CA LEU A 75 10.94 -8.17 2.97
C LEU A 75 10.64 -8.06 4.47
N THR A 76 11.59 -8.45 5.29
CA THR A 76 11.47 -8.38 6.76
C THR A 76 12.47 -7.42 7.41
N THR A 77 13.46 -6.94 6.66
CA THR A 77 14.48 -5.99 7.14
C THR A 77 13.96 -4.55 7.08
N PRO A 78 13.72 -3.87 8.22
CA PRO A 78 13.06 -2.55 8.24
C PRO A 78 13.74 -1.48 7.36
N ASP A 79 15.07 -1.38 7.42
CA ASP A 79 15.83 -0.38 6.64
C ASP A 79 15.69 -0.59 5.13
N LEU A 80 15.53 -1.84 4.69
CA LEU A 80 15.30 -2.16 3.29
C LEU A 80 13.85 -1.89 2.88
N VAL A 81 12.88 -2.13 3.77
CA VAL A 81 11.46 -1.92 3.48
C VAL A 81 11.20 -0.46 3.10
N GLU A 82 11.69 0.50 3.89
CA GLU A 82 11.46 1.92 3.59
C GLU A 82 12.14 2.35 2.27
N ARG A 83 13.38 1.91 2.05
CA ARG A 83 14.13 2.23 0.83
C ARG A 83 13.46 1.64 -0.41
N VAL A 84 13.06 0.37 -0.34
CA VAL A 84 12.41 -0.33 -1.47
C VAL A 84 11.03 0.24 -1.75
N GLU A 85 10.24 0.59 -0.72
CA GLU A 85 8.95 1.28 -0.90
C GLU A 85 9.13 2.57 -1.70
N LYS A 86 10.06 3.44 -1.28
CA LYS A 86 10.36 4.70 -1.98
C LYS A 86 10.81 4.48 -3.43
N CYS A 87 11.72 3.53 -3.66
CA CYS A 87 12.16 3.18 -5.01
C CYS A 87 11.01 2.70 -5.90
N LEU A 88 10.13 1.85 -5.37
CA LEU A 88 8.98 1.35 -6.11
C LEU A 88 7.96 2.45 -6.41
N ILE A 89 7.69 3.37 -5.48
CA ILE A 89 6.81 4.51 -5.75
C ILE A 89 7.38 5.37 -6.88
N VAL A 90 8.68 5.66 -6.87
CA VAL A 90 9.32 6.41 -7.97
C VAL A 90 9.23 5.66 -9.29
N TYR A 91 9.53 4.35 -9.29
CA TYR A 91 9.48 3.51 -10.48
C TYR A 91 8.08 3.46 -11.10
N TYR A 92 7.03 3.23 -10.29
CA TYR A 92 5.66 3.14 -10.79
C TYR A 92 5.05 4.49 -11.16
N LYS A 93 5.56 5.61 -10.61
CA LYS A 93 5.08 6.94 -10.99
C LYS A 93 5.32 7.24 -12.48
N ASP A 94 6.31 6.58 -13.08
CA ASP A 94 6.50 6.57 -14.52
C ASP A 94 5.51 5.57 -15.15
N GLY A 95 4.41 6.08 -15.70
CA GLY A 95 3.41 5.28 -16.41
C GLY A 95 2.17 4.86 -15.61
N HIS A 96 2.10 5.12 -14.29
CA HIS A 96 0.89 4.89 -13.50
C HIS A 96 0.48 6.12 -12.69
N HIS A 97 -0.84 6.28 -12.52
CA HIS A 97 -1.39 7.21 -11.52
C HIS A 97 -1.26 6.58 -10.14
N LEU A 98 -0.64 7.30 -9.20
CA LEU A 98 -0.44 6.81 -7.83
C LEU A 98 -1.24 7.63 -6.83
N TYR A 99 -1.83 6.93 -5.85
CA TYR A 99 -2.37 7.55 -4.64
C TYR A 99 -1.26 8.08 -3.73
N ASN A 100 -0.06 7.48 -3.81
CA ASN A 100 1.09 7.92 -3.05
C ASN A 100 1.54 9.31 -3.53
N VAL A 101 1.60 10.26 -2.62
CA VAL A 101 2.19 11.57 -2.88
C VAL A 101 3.59 11.58 -2.27
N LEU A 102 4.62 11.42 -3.10
CA LEU A 102 6.00 11.72 -2.70
C LEU A 102 6.15 13.24 -2.66
N GLY A 103 6.21 13.84 -1.47
CA GLY A 103 6.42 15.29 -1.34
C GLY A 103 5.58 16.01 -0.29
N VAL A 104 4.72 15.31 0.45
CA VAL A 104 4.16 15.84 1.70
C VAL A 104 4.58 14.88 2.79
N SER A 105 5.18 15.41 3.84
CA SER A 105 5.24 14.73 5.13
C SER A 105 3.85 14.14 5.37
N LEU A 106 3.69 12.82 5.21
CA LEU A 106 2.69 12.13 6.02
C LEU A 106 2.95 12.62 7.44
N PRO A 107 1.91 12.99 8.22
CA PRO A 107 2.08 13.65 9.51
C PRO A 107 3.20 12.94 10.27
N PHE A 108 4.13 13.73 10.81
CA PHE A 108 5.42 13.32 11.40
C PHE A 108 5.37 12.05 12.29
N ASP A 109 4.17 11.67 12.73
CA ASP A 109 3.84 10.52 13.55
C ASP A 109 3.72 9.18 12.78
N TYR A 110 3.66 9.17 11.44
CA TYR A 110 3.55 7.90 10.68
C TYR A 110 4.82 7.04 10.77
N TYR A 111 5.99 7.67 10.93
CA TYR A 111 7.28 6.97 11.07
C TYR A 111 7.88 7.05 12.49
N LYS A 112 7.28 7.84 13.41
CA LYS A 112 7.72 7.92 14.82
C LYS A 112 6.83 7.08 15.74
N ARG A 113 7.00 5.76 15.69
CA ARG A 113 6.88 4.90 16.88
C ARG A 113 7.89 3.78 16.83
N LYS A 114 9.12 4.09 17.20
CA LYS A 114 10.07 3.17 17.84
C LYS A 114 11.11 4.02 18.58
N ASN A 115 10.76 4.41 19.80
CA ASN A 115 11.70 4.50 20.91
C ASN A 115 11.32 3.37 21.85
#